data_AF-A0A1G0WB73-F1
#
_entry.id   AF-A0A1G0WB73-F1
#
_cell.length_a   1.000
_cell.length_b   1.000
_cell.length_c   1.000
_cell.angle_alpha   90.00
_cell.angle_beta   90.00
_cell.angle_gamma   90.00
#
_symmetry.space_group_name_H-M   'P 1'
#
loop_
_entity.id
_entity.type
_entity.pdbx_description
1 polymer ?
#
loop_
_entity_poly.entity_id
_entity_poly.type
_entity_poly.pdbx_seq_one_letter_code
_entity_poly.pdbx_strand_id
1 'polypeptide(L)'
;MEELKYYESEQGTPQGGIISPLLANIYLDSLDKEMEARGHRIVRYADDSVILCKSSEEAEAALNHLESWMKKAELELNYEKTKNSR
;
A
#
# COMPACT_ATOMS: atom_id res chain seq x y z
N MET A 1 -8.76 37.04 -7.60
CA MET A 1 -7.55 36.37 -7.05
C MET A 1 -8.08 35.39 -6.02
N GLU A 2 -8.00 34.10 -6.29
CA GLU A 2 -8.38 33.09 -5.29
C GLU A 2 -7.42 33.18 -4.09
N GLU A 3 -7.97 33.29 -2.89
CA GLU A 3 -7.18 33.29 -1.66
C GLU A 3 -6.47 31.94 -1.50
N LEU A 4 -5.14 31.99 -1.35
CA LEU A 4 -4.34 30.82 -0.98
C LEU A 4 -4.76 30.37 0.43
N LYS A 5 -5.58 29.32 0.50
CA LYS A 5 -5.89 28.63 1.75
C LYS A 5 -4.78 27.66 2.09
N TYR A 6 -4.09 27.93 3.19
CA TYR A 6 -3.18 26.98 3.82
C TYR A 6 -3.98 26.02 4.70
N TYR A 7 -3.74 24.73 4.52
CA TYR A 7 -4.27 23.66 5.37
C TYR A 7 -3.09 22.96 6.01
N GLU A 8 -2.98 23.06 7.33
CA GLU A 8 -1.95 22.34 8.09
C GLU A 8 -2.30 20.85 8.12
N SER A 9 -1.36 19.99 7.76
CA SER A 9 -1.48 18.54 7.89
C SER A 9 -0.18 17.96 8.44
N GLU A 10 -0.26 17.28 9.57
CA GLU A 10 0.90 16.63 10.18
C GLU A 10 1.29 15.32 9.48
N GLN A 11 0.35 14.70 8.77
CA GLN A 11 0.53 13.42 8.08
C GLN A 11 -0.15 13.40 6.70
N GLY A 12 0.43 12.59 5.80
CA GLY A 12 -0.07 12.41 4.43
C GLY A 12 0.49 13.41 3.43
N THR A 13 0.05 13.27 2.18
CA THR A 13 0.41 14.18 1.09
C THR A 13 -0.85 14.85 0.55
N PRO A 14 -0.80 16.14 0.13
CA PRO A 14 -1.95 16.80 -0.45
C PRO A 14 -2.56 16.01 -1.61
N GLN A 15 -3.87 15.76 -1.55
CA GLN A 15 -4.60 15.12 -2.65
C GLN A 15 -4.66 16.06 -3.85
N GLY A 16 -4.33 15.55 -5.04
CA GLY A 16 -4.23 16.38 -6.26
C GLY A 16 -2.88 17.07 -6.46
N GLY A 17 -1.93 16.91 -5.54
CA GLY A 17 -0.53 17.29 -5.76
C GLY A 17 0.12 16.40 -6.83
N ILE A 18 0.78 17.01 -7.82
CA ILE A 18 1.43 16.28 -8.93
C ILE A 18 2.50 15.30 -8.42
N ILE A 19 3.14 15.61 -7.28
CA ILE A 19 4.19 14.78 -6.68
C ILE A 19 3.66 13.66 -5.78
N SER A 20 2.41 13.74 -5.32
CA SER A 20 1.83 12.80 -4.36
C SER A 20 1.89 11.33 -4.83
N PRO A 21 1.61 11.00 -6.12
CA PRO A 21 1.75 9.63 -6.61
C PRO A 21 3.18 9.08 -6.54
N LEU A 22 4.19 9.92 -6.77
CA LEU A 22 5.59 9.52 -6.68
C LEU A 22 5.98 9.23 -5.23
N LEU A 23 5.56 10.07 -4.29
CA LEU A 23 5.82 9.88 -2.87
C LEU A 23 5.19 8.58 -2.35
N ALA A 24 3.96 8.28 -2.75
CA ALA A 24 3.31 7.01 -2.43
C ALA A 24 4.11 5.81 -2.95
N ASN A 25 4.62 5.87 -4.18
CA ASN A 25 5.44 4.80 -4.74
C ASN A 25 6.79 4.62 -4.02
N ILE A 26 7.46 5.72 -3.64
CA ILE A 26 8.71 5.66 -2.86
C ILE A 26 8.44 5.02 -1.49
N TYR A 27 7.33 5.38 -0.85
CA TYR A 27 6.96 4.82 0.45
C TYR A 27 6.73 3.31 0.39
N LEU A 28 6.00 2.86 -0.64
CA LEU A 28 5.60 1.47 -0.82
C LEU A 28 6.68 0.58 -1.50
N ASP A 29 7.77 1.14 -2.03
CA ASP A 29 8.85 0.38 -2.68
C ASP A 29 9.48 -0.67 -1.75
N SER A 30 9.56 -0.39 -0.45
CA SER A 30 10.09 -1.34 0.53
C SER A 30 9.16 -2.54 0.77
N LEU A 31 7.83 -2.35 0.65
CA LEU A 31 6.86 -3.44 0.68
C LEU A 31 7.04 -4.37 -0.53
N ASP A 32 7.17 -3.79 -1.73
CA ASP A 32 7.36 -4.57 -2.97
C ASP A 32 8.60 -5.47 -2.86
N LYS A 33 9.72 -4.89 -2.41
CA LYS A 33 10.98 -5.62 -2.20
C LYS A 33 10.86 -6.74 -1.17
N GLU A 34 10.12 -6.51 -0.08
CA GLU A 34 9.93 -7.55 0.95
C GLU A 34 9.07 -8.70 0.43
N MET A 35 8.02 -8.42 -0.34
CA MET A 35 7.17 -9.44 -0.95
C MET A 35 7.92 -10.25 -2.01
N GLU A 36 8.72 -9.60 -2.85
CA GLU A 36 9.58 -10.28 -3.83
C GLU A 36 10.64 -11.17 -3.17
N ALA A 37 11.28 -10.69 -2.09
CA ALA A 37 12.27 -11.46 -1.33
C ALA A 37 11.68 -12.73 -0.69
N ARG A 38 10.37 -12.72 -0.39
CA ARG A 38 9.62 -13.89 0.10
C ARG A 38 9.16 -14.84 -1.01
N GLY A 39 9.38 -14.47 -2.27
CA GLY A 39 9.04 -15.28 -3.44
C GLY A 39 7.63 -15.05 -3.99
N HIS A 40 6.92 -14.03 -3.50
CA HIS A 40 5.62 -13.66 -4.05
C HIS A 40 5.78 -12.81 -5.30
N ARG A 41 4.82 -12.95 -6.23
CA ARG A 41 4.69 -12.02 -7.36
C ARG A 41 3.66 -10.96 -6.98
N ILE A 42 4.10 -9.71 -6.88
CA ILE A 42 3.24 -8.57 -6.59
C ILE A 42 3.04 -7.72 -7.86
N VAL A 43 1.81 -7.27 -8.07
CA VAL A 43 1.47 -6.26 -9.07
C VAL A 43 0.80 -5.11 -8.33
N ARG A 44 1.38 -3.91 -8.37
CA ARG A 44 0.89 -2.74 -7.66
C ARG A 44 0.64 -1.58 -8.61
N TYR A 45 -0.48 -0.90 -8.42
CA TYR A 45 -0.85 0.34 -9.09
C TYR A 45 -1.30 1.35 -8.04
N ALA A 46 -0.47 2.35 -7.76
CA ALA A 46 -0.66 3.29 -6.66
C ALA A 46 -0.88 2.55 -5.33
N ASP A 47 -2.05 2.70 -4.71
CA ASP A 47 -2.50 2.07 -3.47
C ASP A 47 -3.15 0.69 -3.66
N ASP A 48 -3.55 0.34 -4.89
CA ASP A 48 -4.13 -0.97 -5.19
C ASP A 48 -3.02 -2.00 -5.51
N SER A 49 -2.98 -3.10 -4.77
CA SER A 49 -2.00 -4.18 -4.96
C SER A 49 -2.65 -5.57 -5.04
N VAL A 50 -2.11 -6.43 -5.90
CA VAL A 50 -2.49 -7.83 -6.04
C VAL A 50 -1.25 -8.71 -5.77
N ILE A 51 -1.37 -9.62 -4.82
CA ILE A 51 -0.34 -10.60 -4.49
C ILE A 51 -0.77 -11.97 -5.02
N LEU A 52 0.02 -12.53 -5.94
CA LEU A 52 -0.27 -13.82 -6.57
C LEU A 52 0.29 -14.95 -5.69
N CYS A 53 -0.62 -15.81 -5.20
CA CYS A 53 -0.30 -16.97 -4.37
C CYS A 53 -0.74 -18.27 -5.07
N LYS A 54 -0.05 -19.38 -4.79
CA LYS A 54 -0.33 -20.70 -5.38
C LYS A 54 -1.30 -21.53 -4.56
N SER A 55 -1.51 -21.19 -3.29
CA SER A 55 -2.46 -21.86 -2.40
C SER A 55 -3.16 -20.86 -1.48
N SER A 56 -4.27 -21.30 -0.88
CA SER A 56 -5.02 -20.49 0.08
C SER A 56 -4.22 -20.24 1.36
N GLU A 57 -3.41 -21.21 1.78
CA GLU A 57 -2.53 -21.09 2.95
C GLU A 57 -1.42 -20.07 2.69
N GLU A 58 -0.85 -20.05 1.48
CA GLU A 58 0.13 -19.04 1.08
C GLU A 58 -0.50 -17.65 1.06
N ALA A 59 -1.72 -17.51 0.55
CA ALA A 59 -2.45 -16.25 0.53
C ALA A 59 -2.73 -15.72 1.94
N GLU A 60 -3.13 -16.59 2.87
CA GLU A 60 -3.37 -16.21 4.26
C GLU A 60 -2.07 -15.80 4.97
N ALA A 61 -0.97 -16.52 4.73
CA ALA A 61 0.33 -16.15 5.26
C ALA A 61 0.83 -14.80 4.71
N ALA A 62 0.65 -14.55 3.41
CA ALA A 62 1.00 -13.29 2.77
C ALA A 62 0.15 -12.13 3.30
N LEU A 63 -1.15 -12.35 3.51
CA LEU A 63 -2.05 -11.35 4.07
C LEU A 63 -1.67 -10.97 5.51
N ASN A 64 -1.47 -11.97 6.38
CA ASN A 64 -1.02 -11.73 7.76
C ASN A 64 0.31 -10.96 7.81
N HIS A 65 1.20 -11.24 6.86
CA HIS A 65 2.46 -10.54 6.75
C HIS A 65 2.27 -9.09 6.28
N LEU A 66 1.46 -8.86 5.26
CA LEU A 66 1.11 -7.54 4.76
C LEU A 66 0.49 -6.68 5.87
N GLU A 67 -0.42 -7.24 6.67
CA GLU A 67 -0.99 -6.56 7.85
C GLU A 67 0.07 -6.12 8.85
N SER A 68 1.01 -7.02 9.18
CA SER A 68 2.11 -6.70 10.08
C SER A 68 3.01 -5.60 9.53
N TRP A 69 3.26 -5.61 8.22
CA TRP A 69 4.07 -4.61 7.55
C TRP A 69 3.36 -3.24 7.54
N MET A 70 2.10 -3.19 7.13
CA MET A 70 1.28 -1.98 7.09
C MET A 70 1.22 -1.30 8.46
N LYS A 71 1.03 -2.09 9.52
CA LYS A 71 1.01 -1.57 10.90
C LYS A 71 2.34 -0.93 11.31
N LYS A 72 3.48 -1.48 10.88
CA LYS A 72 4.80 -0.88 11.14
C LYS A 72 5.03 0.39 10.32
N ALA A 73 4.42 0.44 9.13
CA ALA A 73 4.44 1.60 8.25
C ALA A 73 3.37 2.64 8.63
N GLU A 74 2.71 2.54 9.79
CA GLU A 74 1.63 3.44 10.23
C GLU A 74 0.52 3.62 9.17
N LEU A 75 0.30 2.59 8.35
CA LEU A 75 -0.76 2.51 7.35
C LEU A 75 -1.88 1.59 7.82
N GLU A 76 -3.11 1.89 7.38
CA GLU A 76 -4.28 1.06 7.62
C GLU A 76 -4.70 0.30 6.35
N LEU A 77 -5.02 -0.99 6.51
CA LEU A 77 -5.59 -1.80 5.45
C LEU A 77 -7.09 -1.50 5.30
N ASN A 78 -7.53 -1.32 4.05
CA ASN A 78 -8.96 -1.27 3.76
C ASN A 78 -9.53 -2.70 3.66
N TYR A 79 -10.06 -3.19 4.77
CA TYR A 79 -10.63 -4.53 4.91
C TYR A 79 -11.88 -4.78 4.06
N GLU A 80 -12.64 -3.75 3.69
CA GLU A 80 -13.82 -3.92 2.84
C GLU A 80 -13.44 -4.26 1.38
N LYS A 81 -12.30 -3.74 0.94
CA LYS A 81 -11.74 -4.02 -0.39
C LYS A 81 -10.84 -5.25 -0.43
N THR A 82 -10.23 -5.63 0.69
CA THR A 82 -9.28 -6.74 0.74
C THR A 82 -10.00 -8.09 0.71
N LYS A 83 -9.83 -8.85 -0.37
CA LYS A 83 -10.49 -10.15 -0.57
C LYS A 83 -9.51 -11.18 -1.12
N ASN A 84 -9.49 -12.36 -0.51
CA ASN A 84 -8.86 -13.53 -1.11
C ASN A 84 -9.78 -14.02 -2.24
N SER A 85 -9.44 -13.69 -3.48
CA SER A 85 -10.12 -14.25 -4.65
C SER A 85 -9.75 -15.73 -4.78
N ARG A 86 -10.72 -16.62 -4.58
CA ARG A 86 -10.62 -18.05 -4.88
C ARG A 86 -10.52 -18.31 -6.37
#